data_AF-A0A7K6XWV2-F1
#
_entry.id   AF-A0A7K6XWV2-F1
#
_cell.length_a   1.000
_cell.length_b   1.000
_cell.length_c   1.000
_cell.angle_alpha   90.00
_cell.angle_beta   90.00
_cell.angle_gamma   90.00
#
_symmetry.space_group_name_H-M   'P 1'
#
loop_
_entity.id
_entity.type
_entity.pdbx_description
1 polymer ?
#
loop_
_entity_poly.entity_id
_entity_poly.type
_entity_poly.pdbx_seq_one_letter_code
_entity_poly.pdbx_strand_id
1 'polypeptide(L)'
;MSRVPSPPPPAEMSSGPVAESWCYTQIKVVKFSYMWTINNFSFCREEMGEVIKSSTFSSGANDKLKWCLRVNPKGLDEESKDYLSLYLLLVSCPKSEVRAKFKFSILNAKGEETKAMESQRAYRFVQGKDWGFKKFIRRDFLLDEANGLLPDDKLTLFCEVSVVQDSVNISGQNTMNMVKVPECRLADELGGLWENSRFTDCCLCVAGQEFKGHKAILA
;
A
#
# COMPACT_ATOMS: atom_id res chain seq x y z
N MET A 1 -16.66 -17.66 -15.46
CA MET A 1 -15.57 -17.98 -14.51
C MET A 1 -14.39 -17.07 -14.84
N SER A 2 -13.96 -16.25 -13.90
CA SER A 2 -12.85 -15.31 -14.07
C SER A 2 -11.53 -16.06 -14.23
N ARG A 3 -10.82 -15.77 -15.32
CA ARG A 3 -9.50 -16.31 -15.69
C ARG A 3 -8.53 -16.19 -14.51
N VAL A 4 -7.95 -17.31 -14.08
CA VAL A 4 -6.85 -17.30 -13.11
C VAL A 4 -5.67 -16.56 -13.76
N PRO A 5 -4.96 -15.67 -13.05
CA PRO A 5 -3.82 -14.96 -13.61
C PRO A 5 -2.76 -15.95 -14.09
N SER A 6 -2.37 -15.83 -15.36
CA SER A 6 -1.19 -16.51 -15.90
C SER A 6 0.07 -15.95 -15.22
N PRO A 7 1.09 -16.78 -14.94
CA PRO A 7 2.36 -16.28 -14.43
C PRO A 7 2.94 -15.23 -15.39
N PRO A 8 3.69 -14.22 -14.89
CA PRO A 8 4.49 -13.38 -15.76
C PRO A 8 5.42 -14.29 -16.59
N PRO A 9 5.56 -14.05 -17.91
CA PRO A 9 6.41 -14.88 -18.73
C PRO A 9 7.83 -14.89 -18.12
N PRO A 10 8.47 -16.06 -18.00
CA PRO A 10 9.87 -16.10 -17.63
C PRO A 10 10.62 -15.23 -18.64
N ALA A 11 11.40 -14.26 -18.16
CA ALA A 11 12.38 -13.60 -19.00
C ALA A 11 13.21 -14.70 -19.69
N GLU A 12 13.44 -14.58 -21.00
CA GLU A 12 14.19 -15.56 -21.79
C GLU A 12 15.49 -15.93 -21.07
N MET A 13 15.49 -17.07 -20.38
CA MET A 13 16.63 -17.56 -19.63
C MET A 13 16.87 -19.02 -19.96
N SER A 14 17.86 -19.20 -20.81
CA SER A 14 18.62 -20.42 -21.08
C SER A 14 18.96 -21.23 -19.80
N SER A 15 18.78 -22.56 -19.91
CA SER A 15 19.48 -23.62 -19.15
C SER A 15 19.52 -23.53 -17.61
N GLY A 16 18.40 -23.22 -16.96
CA GLY A 16 18.25 -23.32 -15.50
C GLY A 16 17.65 -24.67 -15.03
N PRO A 17 17.76 -25.00 -13.73
CA PRO A 17 17.12 -26.18 -13.15
C PRO A 17 15.59 -26.10 -13.30
N VAL A 18 14.97 -27.20 -13.76
CA VAL A 18 13.51 -27.32 -13.94
C VAL A 18 12.91 -27.94 -12.68
N ALA A 19 12.05 -27.20 -11.98
CA ALA A 19 11.33 -27.70 -10.81
C ALA A 19 10.00 -28.37 -11.22
N GLU A 20 9.62 -29.45 -10.54
CA GLU A 20 8.34 -30.17 -10.73
C GLU A 20 7.12 -29.35 -10.29
N SER A 21 7.30 -28.50 -9.29
CA SER A 21 6.26 -27.68 -8.71
C SER A 21 6.78 -26.27 -8.51
N TRP A 22 5.88 -25.30 -8.66
CA TRP A 22 6.19 -23.90 -8.42
C TRP A 22 5.10 -23.27 -7.56
N CYS A 23 5.49 -22.21 -6.83
CA CYS A 23 4.58 -21.39 -6.05
C CYS A 23 5.00 -19.92 -6.20
N TYR A 24 4.03 -19.07 -6.49
CA TYR A 24 4.15 -17.64 -6.50
C TYR A 24 3.31 -17.07 -5.36
N THR A 25 3.95 -16.34 -4.44
CA THR A 25 3.25 -15.66 -3.35
C THR A 25 3.14 -14.17 -3.65
N GLN A 26 1.91 -13.66 -3.69
CA GLN A 26 1.66 -12.23 -3.77
C GLN A 26 1.26 -11.69 -2.40
N ILE A 27 2.06 -10.79 -1.85
CA ILE A 27 1.74 -10.07 -0.62
C ILE A 27 1.02 -8.77 -1.00
N LYS A 28 -0.24 -8.62 -0.57
CA LYS A 28 -0.99 -7.38 -0.80
C LYS A 28 -0.52 -6.29 0.16
N VAL A 29 -0.33 -5.08 -0.35
CA VAL A 29 0.07 -3.90 0.44
C VAL A 29 -0.85 -2.74 0.08
N VAL A 30 -1.43 -2.10 1.10
CA VAL A 30 -2.18 -0.84 0.94
C VAL A 30 -1.30 0.32 1.37
N LYS A 31 -1.13 1.29 0.48
CA LYS A 31 -0.32 2.49 0.71
C LYS A 31 -1.22 3.71 0.81
N PHE A 32 -0.92 4.58 1.76
CA PHE A 32 -1.57 5.87 1.93
C PHE A 32 -0.62 6.82 2.66
N SER A 33 -0.90 8.11 2.58
CA SER A 33 -0.12 9.13 3.25
C SER A 33 -1.00 10.11 4.04
N TYR A 34 -0.39 10.82 4.97
CA TYR A 34 -1.03 11.81 5.82
C TYR A 34 -0.09 12.99 6.02
N MET A 35 -0.62 14.19 5.82
CA MET A 35 0.10 15.44 6.03
C MET A 35 -0.50 16.14 7.26
N TRP A 36 0.38 16.60 8.15
CA TRP A 36 -0.01 17.32 9.35
C TRP A 36 0.84 18.56 9.53
N THR A 37 0.19 19.73 9.48
CA THR A 37 0.82 21.02 9.76
C THR A 37 0.51 21.46 11.19
N ILE A 38 1.55 21.75 11.96
CA ILE A 38 1.49 22.37 13.28
C ILE A 38 1.89 23.83 13.10
N ASN A 39 0.94 24.75 13.30
CA ASN A 39 1.18 26.18 13.18
C ASN A 39 1.80 26.75 14.45
N ASN A 40 2.59 27.81 14.30
CA ASN A 40 3.26 28.51 15.39
C ASN A 40 4.12 27.55 16.24
N PHE A 41 4.91 26.70 15.57
CA PHE A 41 5.61 25.58 16.19
C PHE A 41 6.62 26.04 17.26
N SER A 42 7.27 27.19 17.05
CA SER A 42 8.18 27.78 18.04
C SER A 42 7.47 28.16 19.36
N PHE A 43 6.15 28.32 19.33
CA PHE A 43 5.32 28.64 20.51
C PHE A 43 4.76 27.40 21.22
N CYS A 44 5.08 26.18 20.78
CA CYS A 44 4.68 24.95 21.47
C CYS A 44 5.13 24.98 22.93
N ARG A 45 4.16 24.89 23.85
CA ARG A 45 4.40 24.95 25.30
C ARG A 45 4.71 23.58 25.91
N GLU A 46 4.56 22.52 25.13
CA GLU A 46 4.79 21.15 25.56
C GLU A 46 6.19 21.01 26.17
N GLU A 47 6.25 20.47 27.38
CA GLU A 47 7.49 20.12 28.04
C GLU A 47 7.98 18.73 27.63
N MET A 48 9.19 18.36 28.05
CA MET A 48 9.75 17.04 27.77
C MET A 48 8.79 15.93 28.23
N GLY A 49 8.55 14.95 27.36
CA GLY A 49 7.61 13.85 27.59
C GLY A 49 6.15 14.19 27.25
N GLU A 50 5.78 15.47 27.15
CA GLU A 50 4.44 15.88 26.72
C GLU A 50 4.27 15.69 25.21
N VAL A 51 3.02 15.47 24.79
CA VAL A 51 2.71 14.97 23.45
C VAL A 51 1.61 15.77 22.77
N ILE A 52 1.84 16.11 21.51
CA ILE A 52 0.82 16.62 20.59
C ILE A 52 0.36 15.45 19.72
N LYS A 53 -0.96 15.29 19.56
CA LYS A 53 -1.54 14.27 18.68
C LYS A 53 -2.22 14.91 17.48
N SER A 54 -2.04 14.32 16.31
CA SER A 54 -2.82 14.70 15.14
C SER A 54 -4.27 14.23 15.25
N SER A 55 -5.13 14.75 14.37
CA SER A 55 -6.39 14.09 14.04
C SER A 55 -6.16 12.66 13.54
N THR A 56 -7.18 11.84 13.68
CA THR A 56 -7.15 10.46 13.19
C THR A 56 -7.27 10.41 11.66
N PHE A 57 -6.54 9.50 11.02
CA PHE A 57 -6.59 9.25 9.58
C PHE A 57 -6.63 7.74 9.26
N SER A 58 -7.01 7.41 8.02
CA SER A 58 -7.13 6.04 7.53
C SER A 58 -6.84 5.96 6.03
N SER A 59 -6.68 4.75 5.47
CA SER A 59 -6.36 4.59 4.04
C SER A 59 -7.49 4.99 3.09
N GLY A 60 -8.71 5.04 3.61
CA GLY A 60 -9.91 5.52 2.91
C GLY A 60 -11.07 5.71 3.88
N ALA A 61 -12.20 6.23 3.37
CA ALA A 61 -13.37 6.60 4.20
C ALA A 61 -13.96 5.42 4.99
N ASN A 62 -13.98 4.23 4.38
CA ASN A 62 -14.56 3.02 4.97
C ASN A 62 -13.54 2.12 5.68
N ASP A 63 -12.30 2.59 5.82
CA ASP A 63 -11.25 1.83 6.50
C ASP A 63 -11.45 1.90 8.02
N LYS A 64 -11.46 0.70 8.63
CA LYS A 64 -11.64 0.49 10.06
C LYS A 64 -10.33 0.69 10.84
N LEU A 65 -9.18 0.67 10.16
CA LEU A 65 -7.90 1.00 10.77
C LEU A 65 -7.79 2.51 10.94
N LYS A 66 -7.64 2.95 12.18
CA LYS A 66 -7.54 4.36 12.53
C LYS A 66 -6.16 4.64 13.11
N TRP A 67 -5.47 5.60 12.52
CA TRP A 67 -4.10 5.97 12.85
C TRP A 67 -4.04 7.42 13.31
N CYS A 68 -3.05 7.79 14.11
CA CYS A 68 -2.70 9.19 14.31
C CYS A 68 -1.18 9.33 14.47
N LEU A 69 -0.68 10.55 14.31
CA LEU A 69 0.70 10.90 14.63
C LEU A 69 0.78 11.38 16.07
N ARG A 70 1.91 11.08 16.72
CA ARG A 70 2.30 11.60 18.03
C ARG A 70 3.64 12.29 17.90
N VAL A 71 3.72 13.52 18.38
CA VAL A 71 4.94 14.32 18.40
C VAL A 71 5.25 14.72 19.83
N ASN A 72 6.50 14.53 20.25
CA ASN A 72 7.05 15.15 21.46
C ASN A 72 8.00 16.26 21.01
N PRO A 73 7.59 17.54 21.04
CA PRO A 73 8.39 18.65 20.51
C PRO A 73 9.74 18.82 21.22
N LYS A 74 9.80 18.49 22.51
CA LYS A 74 10.99 18.59 23.38
C LYS A 74 11.52 17.22 23.84
N GLY A 75 11.35 16.19 23.01
CA GLY A 75 11.81 14.83 23.31
C GLY A 75 10.88 14.05 24.23
N LEU A 76 11.08 12.73 24.29
CA LEU A 76 10.27 11.83 25.12
C LEU A 76 10.83 11.71 26.55
N ASP A 77 12.15 11.80 26.67
CA ASP A 77 12.91 11.65 27.91
C ASP A 77 14.27 12.34 27.78
N GLU A 78 15.08 12.31 28.85
CA GLU A 78 16.36 13.02 28.92
C GLU A 78 17.33 12.66 27.79
N GLU A 79 17.32 11.41 27.33
CA GLU A 79 18.17 10.95 26.23
C GLU A 79 17.80 11.59 24.88
N SER A 80 16.57 12.06 24.75
CA SER A 80 15.97 12.62 23.53
C SER A 80 15.56 14.08 23.65
N LYS A 81 15.91 14.78 24.76
CA LYS A 81 15.50 16.18 25.04
C LYS A 81 15.83 17.20 23.94
N ASP A 82 16.94 16.96 23.23
CA ASP A 82 17.43 17.81 22.14
C ASP A 82 16.85 17.43 20.78
N TYR A 83 15.92 16.48 20.74
CA TYR A 83 15.28 15.95 19.54
C TYR A 83 13.78 16.14 19.61
N LEU A 84 13.17 16.27 18.44
CA LEU A 84 11.75 16.01 18.26
C LEU A 84 11.58 14.50 18.09
N SER A 85 10.66 13.91 18.86
CA SER A 85 10.27 12.50 18.70
C SER A 85 8.99 12.40 17.89
N LEU A 86 8.90 11.44 16.96
CA LEU A 86 7.75 11.27 16.08
C LEU A 86 7.35 9.80 15.96
N TYR A 87 6.06 9.52 16.16
CA TYR A 87 5.51 8.16 16.15
C TYR A 87 4.20 8.07 15.37
N LEU A 88 3.99 6.91 14.75
CA LEU A 88 2.72 6.48 14.19
C LEU A 88 2.04 5.61 15.24
N LEU A 89 0.82 5.97 15.63
CA LEU A 89 0.00 5.22 16.59
C LEU A 89 -1.17 4.55 15.87
N LEU A 90 -1.39 3.27 16.13
CA LEU A 90 -2.62 2.58 15.75
C LEU A 90 -3.69 2.82 16.83
N VAL A 91 -4.66 3.68 16.53
CA VAL A 91 -5.73 4.10 17.45
C VAL A 91 -6.84 3.05 17.55
N SER A 92 -7.27 2.50 16.42
CA SER A 92 -8.33 1.46 16.37
C SER A 92 -8.02 0.43 15.30
N CYS A 93 -8.28 -0.83 15.64
CA CYS A 93 -8.08 -1.97 14.75
C CYS A 93 -9.14 -3.05 15.03
N PRO A 94 -9.93 -3.48 14.03
CA PRO A 94 -10.89 -4.56 14.23
C PRO A 94 -10.24 -5.95 14.28
N LYS A 95 -8.99 -6.07 13.77
CA LYS A 95 -8.17 -7.28 13.85
C LYS A 95 -7.34 -7.26 15.14
N SER A 96 -6.80 -8.42 15.54
CA SER A 96 -5.88 -8.51 16.68
C SER A 96 -4.58 -7.72 16.46
N GLU A 97 -4.08 -7.68 15.23
CA GLU A 97 -2.87 -6.94 14.86
C GLU A 97 -2.85 -6.55 13.38
N VAL A 98 -1.98 -5.58 13.06
CA VAL A 98 -1.62 -5.18 11.70
C VAL A 98 -0.10 -5.04 11.60
N ARG A 99 0.46 -5.36 10.44
CA ARG A 99 1.87 -5.06 10.13
C ARG A 99 1.96 -3.90 9.16
N ALA A 100 2.80 -2.91 9.46
CA ALA A 100 2.97 -1.75 8.59
C ALA A 100 4.43 -1.27 8.55
N LYS A 101 4.89 -0.88 7.36
CA LYS A 101 6.04 0.03 7.21
C LYS A 101 5.55 1.47 7.22
N PHE A 102 6.38 2.38 7.68
CA PHE A 102 6.10 3.80 7.65
C PHE A 102 7.36 4.61 7.34
N LYS A 103 7.17 5.76 6.72
CA LYS A 103 8.18 6.78 6.48
C LYS A 103 7.66 8.11 7.01
N PHE A 104 8.53 8.88 7.64
CA PHE A 104 8.27 10.26 8.02
C PHE A 104 9.23 11.19 7.32
N SER A 105 8.76 12.37 6.94
CA SER A 105 9.57 13.46 6.39
C SER A 105 8.99 14.81 6.80
N ILE A 106 9.78 15.87 6.63
CA ILE A 106 9.35 17.26 6.80
C ILE A 106 9.25 17.88 5.42
N LEU A 107 8.14 18.58 5.15
CA LEU A 107 7.97 19.31 3.89
C LEU A 107 8.59 20.71 4.01
N ASN A 108 9.44 21.07 3.06
CA ASN A 108 9.98 22.44 2.97
C ASN A 108 8.94 23.42 2.38
N ALA A 109 9.31 24.70 2.23
CA ALA A 109 8.44 25.73 1.65
C ALA A 109 7.94 25.43 0.21
N LYS A 110 8.62 24.55 -0.53
CA LYS A 110 8.22 24.10 -1.87
C LYS A 110 7.32 22.86 -1.85
N GLY A 111 7.04 22.31 -0.67
CA GLY A 111 6.32 21.05 -0.51
C GLY A 111 7.16 19.80 -0.81
N GLU A 112 8.49 19.93 -0.88
CA GLU A 112 9.39 18.81 -1.13
C GLU A 112 9.73 18.09 0.18
N GLU A 113 9.79 16.76 0.14
CA GLU A 113 10.18 15.96 1.30
C GLU A 113 11.66 16.12 1.65
N THR A 114 11.94 16.39 2.92
CA THR A 114 13.29 16.49 3.48
C THR A 114 13.38 15.70 4.79
N LYS A 115 14.62 15.41 5.23
CA LYS A 115 14.91 14.75 6.52
C LYS A 115 14.10 13.47 6.74
N ALA A 116 13.98 12.67 5.68
CA ALA A 116 13.17 11.46 5.71
C ALA A 116 13.81 10.37 6.58
N MET A 117 12.99 9.66 7.36
CA MET A 117 13.36 8.40 8.00
C MET A 117 12.27 7.36 7.81
N GLU A 118 12.68 6.15 7.42
CA GLU A 118 11.78 5.03 7.14
C GLU A 118 12.07 3.86 8.07
N SER A 119 11.00 3.18 8.50
CA SER A 119 11.08 1.91 9.19
C SER A 119 11.82 0.87 8.32
N GLN A 120 12.83 0.19 8.86
CA GLN A 120 13.59 -0.84 8.12
C GLN A 120 12.73 -2.02 7.69
N ARG A 121 11.67 -2.32 8.45
CA ARG A 121 10.75 -3.45 8.24
C ARG A 121 9.34 -3.09 8.64
N ALA A 122 8.39 -3.95 8.29
CA ALA A 122 7.03 -3.81 8.77
C ALA A 122 6.98 -4.15 10.27
N TYR A 123 6.55 -3.19 11.09
CA TYR A 123 6.37 -3.39 12.53
C TYR A 123 4.97 -3.91 12.82
N ARG A 124 4.86 -4.70 13.89
CA ARG A 124 3.58 -5.22 14.40
C ARG A 124 2.92 -4.17 15.28
N PHE A 125 1.74 -3.73 14.89
CA PHE A 125 0.87 -2.83 15.63
C PHE A 125 -0.31 -3.61 16.19
N VAL A 126 -0.61 -3.36 17.45
CA VAL A 126 -1.88 -3.71 18.10
C VAL A 126 -2.58 -2.40 18.46
N GLN A 127 -3.88 -2.45 18.77
CA GLN A 127 -4.60 -1.24 19.18
C GLN A 127 -3.91 -0.57 20.37
N GLY A 128 -3.65 0.74 20.26
CA GLY A 128 -2.94 1.54 21.25
C GLY A 128 -1.40 1.48 21.17
N LYS A 129 -0.83 0.67 20.25
CA LYS A 129 0.62 0.57 20.06
C LYS A 129 1.12 1.58 19.03
N ASP A 130 2.27 2.18 19.32
CA ASP A 130 3.00 3.03 18.39
C ASP A 130 4.38 2.48 18.03
N TRP A 131 4.89 2.99 16.91
CA TRP A 131 6.25 2.82 16.44
C TRP A 131 6.71 4.11 15.75
N GLY A 132 7.99 4.43 15.88
CA GLY A 132 8.52 5.70 15.39
C GLY A 132 9.98 5.90 15.71
N PHE A 133 10.43 7.14 15.63
CA PHE A 133 11.80 7.53 15.89
C PHE A 133 11.85 8.46 17.10
N LYS A 134 12.47 7.96 18.18
CA LYS A 134 12.72 8.72 19.40
C LYS A 134 13.63 9.94 19.17
N LYS A 135 14.50 9.87 18.17
CA LYS A 135 15.40 10.95 17.76
C LYS A 135 15.15 11.27 16.29
N PHE A 136 13.98 11.85 15.98
CA PHE A 136 13.58 12.09 14.58
C PHE A 136 14.42 13.20 13.94
N ILE A 137 14.48 14.36 14.58
CA ILE A 137 15.32 15.47 14.13
C ILE A 137 15.81 16.25 15.34
N ARG A 138 17.06 16.75 15.27
CA ARG A 138 17.55 17.66 16.32
C ARG A 138 16.77 18.97 16.29
N ARG A 139 16.46 19.49 17.47
CA ARG A 139 15.65 20.69 17.64
C ARG A 139 16.38 21.94 17.18
N ASP A 140 17.68 22.05 17.46
CA ASP A 140 18.49 23.18 16.99
C ASP A 140 18.51 23.27 15.46
N PHE A 141 18.70 22.14 14.78
CA PHE A 141 18.63 22.07 13.32
C PHE A 141 17.23 22.42 12.80
N LEU A 142 16.17 21.94 13.46
CA LEU A 142 14.80 22.21 13.06
C LEU A 142 14.42 23.69 13.20
N LEU A 143 14.87 24.34 14.29
CA LEU A 143 14.52 25.72 14.64
C LEU A 143 15.41 26.75 13.93
N ASP A 144 16.54 26.34 13.38
CA ASP A 144 17.41 27.22 12.60
C ASP A 144 16.76 27.57 11.25
N GLU A 145 16.39 28.84 11.09
CA GLU A 145 15.73 29.39 9.91
C GLU A 145 16.52 29.14 8.61
N ALA A 146 17.85 29.04 8.68
CA ALA A 146 18.69 28.75 7.51
C ALA A 146 18.38 27.38 6.88
N ASN A 147 17.81 26.44 7.65
CA ASN A 147 17.44 25.13 7.16
C ASN A 147 16.05 25.08 6.48
N GLY A 148 15.24 26.15 6.61
CA GLY A 148 13.97 26.30 5.88
C GLY A 148 12.91 25.22 6.18
N LEU A 149 12.95 24.63 7.38
CA LEU A 149 12.05 23.54 7.80
C LEU A 149 10.77 24.02 8.51
N LEU A 150 10.72 25.30 8.87
CA LEU A 150 9.58 25.95 9.54
C LEU A 150 9.13 27.21 8.79
N PRO A 151 8.74 27.12 7.50
CA PRO A 151 8.23 28.28 6.77
C PRO A 151 6.99 28.85 7.48
N ASP A 152 6.99 30.16 7.73
CA ASP A 152 5.95 30.86 8.51
C ASP A 152 5.73 30.28 9.93
N ASP A 153 6.78 29.73 10.55
CA ASP A 153 6.72 29.01 11.83
C ASP A 153 5.74 27.80 11.80
N LYS A 154 5.65 27.13 10.66
CA LYS A 154 4.80 25.95 10.47
C LYS A 154 5.64 24.70 10.27
N LEU A 155 5.51 23.75 11.18
CA LEU A 155 6.06 22.41 10.99
C LEU A 155 5.08 21.56 10.19
N THR A 156 5.44 21.19 8.96
CA THR A 156 4.62 20.27 8.15
C THR A 156 5.28 18.88 8.10
N LEU A 157 4.66 17.93 8.80
CA LEU A 157 5.05 16.53 8.82
C LEU A 157 4.31 15.77 7.74
N PHE A 158 5.02 14.94 7.00
CA PHE A 158 4.47 14.02 6.04
C PHE A 158 4.76 12.58 6.46
N CYS A 159 3.71 11.77 6.50
CA CYS A 159 3.79 10.36 6.87
C CYS A 159 3.28 9.51 5.72
N GLU A 160 4.08 8.55 5.28
CA GLU A 160 3.65 7.49 4.36
C GLU A 160 3.53 6.18 5.14
N VAL A 161 2.45 5.45 4.91
CA VAL A 161 2.18 4.17 5.58
C VAL A 161 1.91 3.10 4.53
N SER A 162 2.57 1.96 4.68
CA SER A 162 2.38 0.75 3.86
C SER A 162 1.93 -0.40 4.74
N VAL A 163 0.62 -0.67 4.75
CA VAL A 163 0.00 -1.73 5.55
C VAL A 163 0.03 -3.05 4.77
N VAL A 164 0.61 -4.08 5.40
CA VAL A 164 0.63 -5.45 4.88
C VAL A 164 -0.75 -6.09 5.10
N GLN A 165 -1.32 -6.62 4.03
CA GLN A 165 -2.57 -7.37 4.04
C GLN A 165 -2.31 -8.87 3.82
N ASP A 166 -3.39 -9.63 3.63
CA ASP A 166 -3.33 -11.06 3.40
C ASP A 166 -2.56 -11.39 2.11
N SER A 167 -1.78 -12.47 2.14
CA SER A 167 -1.03 -12.98 1.00
C SER A 167 -1.80 -14.09 0.29
N VAL A 168 -1.64 -14.18 -1.03
CA VAL A 168 -2.21 -15.26 -1.83
C VAL A 168 -1.07 -16.08 -2.43
N ASN A 169 -1.15 -17.41 -2.27
CA ASN A 169 -0.27 -18.35 -2.94
C ASN A 169 -0.95 -18.87 -4.20
N ILE A 170 -0.25 -18.81 -5.32
CA ILE A 170 -0.65 -19.41 -6.59
C ILE A 170 0.39 -20.48 -6.89
N SER A 171 -0.01 -21.74 -6.85
CA SER A 171 0.87 -22.87 -7.13
C SER A 171 0.44 -23.62 -8.38
N GLY A 172 1.41 -24.27 -9.01
CA GLY A 172 1.18 -25.12 -10.17
C GLY A 172 2.19 -26.26 -10.20
N GLN A 173 1.84 -27.31 -10.95
CA GLN A 173 2.73 -28.42 -11.25
C GLN A 173 3.12 -28.37 -12.73
N ASN A 174 4.39 -28.60 -13.01
CA ASN A 174 4.84 -28.87 -14.35
C ASN A 174 4.59 -30.36 -14.62
N THR A 175 3.72 -30.68 -15.57
CA THR A 175 3.52 -32.07 -16.00
C THR A 175 4.84 -32.61 -16.57
N MET A 176 5.50 -33.51 -15.84
CA MET A 176 6.73 -34.22 -16.26
C MET A 176 6.49 -35.29 -17.34
N ASN A 177 5.28 -35.39 -17.88
CA ASN A 177 4.98 -36.33 -18.94
C ASN A 177 5.50 -35.78 -20.28
N MET A 178 6.16 -36.62 -21.09
CA MET A 178 6.55 -36.25 -22.47
C MET A 178 5.34 -35.92 -23.38
N VAL A 179 4.12 -36.14 -22.89
CA VAL A 179 2.87 -35.79 -23.58
C VAL A 179 2.58 -34.31 -23.32
N LYS A 180 2.82 -33.47 -24.34
CA LYS A 180 2.40 -32.07 -24.33
C LYS A 180 0.87 -32.00 -24.44
N VAL A 181 0.20 -31.67 -23.33
CA VAL A 181 -1.23 -31.37 -23.35
C VAL A 181 -1.41 -29.99 -23.99
N PRO A 182 -2.14 -29.87 -25.10
CA PRO A 182 -2.42 -28.57 -25.71
C PRO A 182 -3.28 -27.71 -24.78
N GLU A 183 -3.12 -26.39 -24.87
CA GLU A 183 -3.97 -25.46 -24.12
C GLU A 183 -5.45 -25.65 -24.47
N CYS A 184 -6.34 -25.39 -23.50
CA CYS A 184 -7.77 -25.49 -23.71
C CYS A 184 -8.24 -24.38 -24.68
N ARG A 185 -8.64 -24.77 -25.89
CA ARG A 185 -9.12 -23.87 -26.95
C ARG A 185 -10.64 -23.71 -26.99
N LEU A 186 -11.36 -24.17 -25.97
CA LEU A 186 -12.83 -24.11 -25.94
C LEU A 186 -13.37 -22.69 -26.16
N ALA A 187 -12.71 -21.70 -25.56
CA ALA A 187 -13.11 -20.30 -25.72
C ALA A 187 -12.95 -19.82 -27.17
N ASP A 188 -11.83 -20.16 -27.82
CA ASP A 188 -11.56 -19.80 -29.21
C ASP A 188 -12.53 -20.51 -30.16
N GLU A 189 -12.80 -21.79 -29.91
CA GLU A 189 -13.74 -22.59 -30.71
C GLU A 189 -15.18 -22.09 -30.58
N LEU A 190 -15.62 -21.72 -29.38
CA LEU A 190 -16.93 -21.07 -29.16
C LEU A 190 -16.97 -19.66 -29.75
N GLY A 191 -15.87 -18.89 -29.67
CA GLY A 191 -15.75 -17.60 -30.34
C GLY A 191 -15.92 -17.72 -31.86
N GLY A 192 -15.37 -18.77 -32.45
CA GLY A 192 -15.54 -19.08 -33.87
C GLY A 192 -16.99 -19.35 -34.28
N LEU A 193 -17.87 -19.84 -33.38
CA LEU A 193 -19.30 -19.99 -33.67
C LEU A 193 -19.98 -18.64 -33.87
N TRP A 194 -19.59 -17.65 -33.06
CA TRP A 194 -20.07 -16.28 -33.16
C TRP A 194 -19.52 -15.59 -34.42
N GLU A 195 -18.20 -15.57 -34.58
CA GLU A 195 -17.53 -14.85 -35.69
C GLU A 195 -17.97 -15.34 -37.06
N ASN A 196 -18.21 -16.65 -37.20
CA ASN A 196 -18.61 -17.27 -38.46
C ASN A 196 -20.12 -17.54 -38.57
N SER A 197 -20.92 -17.07 -37.60
CA SER A 197 -22.39 -17.25 -37.57
C SER A 197 -22.85 -18.70 -37.79
N ARG A 198 -22.14 -19.68 -37.21
CA ARG A 198 -22.42 -21.11 -37.44
C ARG A 198 -23.52 -21.60 -36.51
N PHE A 199 -24.52 -22.30 -37.03
CA PHE A 199 -25.59 -22.95 -36.24
C PHE A 199 -26.41 -21.99 -35.35
N THR A 200 -26.60 -20.75 -35.78
CA THR A 200 -27.35 -19.74 -35.02
C THR A 200 -28.84 -20.05 -35.00
N ASP A 201 -29.50 -19.86 -33.86
CA ASP A 201 -30.93 -20.13 -33.65
C ASP A 201 -31.73 -18.90 -33.15
N CYS A 202 -31.06 -17.73 -33.04
CA CYS A 202 -31.70 -16.45 -32.75
C CYS A 202 -31.03 -15.28 -33.49
N CYS A 203 -31.71 -14.12 -33.47
CA CYS A 203 -31.22 -12.86 -34.00
C CYS A 203 -31.47 -11.75 -32.99
N LEU A 204 -30.42 -10.97 -32.69
CA LEU A 204 -30.45 -9.79 -31.83
C LEU A 204 -30.50 -8.55 -32.73
N CYS A 205 -31.46 -7.66 -32.53
CA CYS A 205 -31.56 -6.40 -33.27
C CYS A 205 -31.15 -5.24 -32.35
N VAL A 206 -30.05 -4.55 -32.70
CA VAL A 206 -29.48 -3.45 -31.91
C VAL A 206 -29.37 -2.24 -32.81
N ALA A 207 -30.10 -1.17 -32.48
CA ALA A 207 -30.14 0.08 -33.25
C ALA A 207 -30.41 -0.12 -34.77
N GLY A 208 -31.22 -1.13 -35.11
CA GLY A 208 -31.58 -1.47 -36.50
C GLY A 208 -30.59 -2.41 -37.20
N GLN A 209 -29.50 -2.82 -36.56
CA GLN A 209 -28.58 -3.82 -37.07
C GLN A 209 -28.86 -5.21 -36.48
N GLU A 210 -28.88 -6.22 -37.34
CA GLU A 210 -29.09 -7.62 -36.95
C GLU A 210 -27.76 -8.34 -36.66
N PHE A 211 -27.72 -9.09 -35.55
CA PHE A 211 -26.63 -9.96 -35.15
C PHE A 211 -27.15 -11.39 -34.89
N LYS A 212 -26.56 -12.40 -35.54
CA LYS A 212 -26.95 -13.80 -35.34
C LYS A 212 -26.30 -14.36 -34.07
N GLY A 213 -27.03 -15.18 -33.32
CA GLY A 213 -26.53 -15.73 -32.06
C GLY A 213 -27.14 -17.09 -31.70
N HIS A 214 -26.84 -17.54 -30.48
CA HIS A 214 -27.23 -18.86 -29.97
C HIS A 214 -27.93 -18.73 -28.62
N LYS A 215 -29.19 -19.15 -28.53
CA LYS A 215 -30.00 -19.06 -27.30
C LYS A 215 -29.32 -19.75 -26.13
N ALA A 216 -28.79 -20.96 -26.34
CA ALA A 216 -28.15 -21.73 -25.29
C ALA A 216 -26.84 -21.11 -24.76
N ILE A 217 -26.14 -20.31 -25.56
CA ILE A 217 -24.91 -19.62 -25.14
C ILE A 217 -25.25 -18.31 -24.39
N LEU A 218 -26.37 -17.67 -24.77
CA LEU A 218 -26.81 -16.39 -24.22
C LEU A 218 -27.70 -16.52 -22.98
N ALA A 219 -28.36 -17.67 -22.78
CA ALA A 219 -29.34 -17.92 -21.72
C ALA A 219 -28.74 -18.05 -20.31
#